data_AF-A0A923BHJ9-F1
#
_entry.id   AF-A0A923BHJ9-F1
#
_cell.length_a   1.000
_cell.length_b   1.000
_cell.length_c   1.000
_cell.angle_alpha   90.00
_cell.angle_beta   90.00
_cell.angle_gamma   90.00
#
_symmetry.space_group_name_H-M   'P 1'
#
loop_
_entity.id
_entity.type
_entity.pdbx_description
1 polymer ?
#
loop_
_entity_poly.entity_id
_entity_poly.type
_entity_poly.pdbx_seq_one_letter_code
_entity_poly.pdbx_strand_id
1 'polypeptide(L)'
;MKSTSTMMSGCSAQIVRRAFRLLCASAACIAFARSADAQATSSTILRWQIEATVIQIDDPDGNFPQVRLGDPVHGTLTYNLAIAADAFTDDKAYYTHAESFRVAAMIIDNPRTGESLTFVGDAGSEHDIHVYNDNEYDDEVFDYFLALQSVLLPPGVEADWPVVSVELTGPVDVIQDYSLPLELALDDWPQATISFNDLLGDSDIYAEIYSLTPVVVPMVSGDFDFDGDVDGDDLLVWQDGFGFDDFLDADGDKDLDVDGADYLIWQRNLRATGAPASVSVPEPEAAILFACVILVWWVAWHLTGKRRASADDSRPVRVIQGFPTKSLAPG
;
A
#
# COMPACT_ATOMS: atom_id res chain seq x y z
N MET A 1 78.78 -45.07 32.59
CA MET A 1 79.45 -44.36 31.47
C MET A 1 78.36 -43.70 30.63
N LYS A 2 78.43 -42.36 30.46
CA LYS A 2 78.08 -41.49 29.29
C LYS A 2 76.81 -41.84 28.47
N SER A 3 75.93 -40.95 28.00
CA SER A 3 75.79 -39.49 27.86
C SER A 3 74.35 -39.26 27.32
N THR A 4 73.49 -38.38 27.86
CA THR A 4 73.21 -36.96 27.48
C THR A 4 72.78 -36.65 26.03
N SER A 5 71.86 -35.67 25.93
CA SER A 5 71.48 -34.77 24.80
C SER A 5 70.33 -35.23 23.87
N THR A 6 69.28 -34.47 23.53
CA THR A 6 68.81 -33.10 23.82
C THR A 6 67.32 -33.05 23.45
N MET A 7 66.41 -32.77 24.40
CA MET A 7 65.06 -32.28 24.14
C MET A 7 64.94 -30.96 24.88
N MET A 8 64.98 -29.83 24.17
CA MET A 8 64.47 -28.51 24.60
C MET A 8 64.95 -27.45 23.59
N SER A 9 64.11 -27.16 22.60
CA SER A 9 63.99 -25.82 21.99
C SER A 9 62.94 -25.90 20.88
N GLY A 10 61.74 -25.40 21.13
CA GLY A 10 60.70 -25.32 20.09
C GLY A 10 59.30 -25.00 20.58
N CYS A 11 58.95 -25.35 21.82
CA CYS A 11 57.56 -25.27 22.27
C CYS A 11 57.10 -23.88 22.78
N SER A 12 57.99 -22.90 22.96
CA SER A 12 57.63 -21.59 23.55
C SER A 12 57.38 -20.45 22.55
N ALA A 13 57.77 -20.58 21.27
CA ALA A 13 57.59 -19.50 20.29
C ALA A 13 56.26 -19.56 19.51
N GLN A 14 55.59 -20.71 19.47
CA GLN A 14 54.31 -20.86 18.75
C GLN A 14 53.08 -20.43 19.58
N ILE A 15 53.16 -20.47 20.91
CA ILE A 15 52.01 -20.17 21.77
C ILE A 15 51.75 -18.66 21.83
N VAL A 16 52.79 -17.82 21.82
CA VAL A 16 52.63 -16.35 21.85
C VAL A 16 52.16 -15.78 20.51
N ARG A 17 52.50 -16.40 19.37
CA ARG A 17 52.02 -15.97 18.04
C ARG A 17 50.55 -16.32 17.76
N ARG A 18 49.99 -17.34 18.43
CA ARG A 18 48.55 -17.65 18.36
C ARG A 18 47.70 -16.67 19.17
N ALA A 19 48.18 -16.23 20.34
CA ALA A 19 47.45 -15.28 21.19
C ALA A 19 47.31 -13.87 20.55
N PHE A 20 48.28 -13.41 19.75
CA PHE A 20 48.19 -12.10 19.09
C PHE A 20 47.33 -12.11 17.80
N ARG A 21 47.16 -13.27 17.15
CA ARG A 21 46.20 -13.42 16.03
C ARG A 21 44.75 -13.54 16.51
N LEU A 22 44.53 -14.00 17.73
CA LEU A 22 43.20 -14.07 18.36
C LEU A 22 42.67 -12.71 18.85
N LEU A 23 43.52 -11.69 18.99
CA LEU A 23 43.11 -10.34 19.39
C LEU A 23 42.94 -9.35 18.21
N CYS A 24 43.40 -9.69 17.00
CA CYS A 24 43.06 -8.95 15.77
C CYS A 24 41.84 -9.53 15.02
N ALA A 25 41.51 -10.81 15.25
CA ALA A 25 40.31 -11.42 14.69
C ALA A 25 39.01 -10.94 15.38
N SER A 26 39.07 -10.48 16.63
CA SER A 26 37.89 -9.97 17.34
C SER A 26 37.45 -8.59 16.87
N ALA A 27 38.36 -7.70 16.46
CA ALA A 27 37.97 -6.38 15.96
C ALA A 27 37.33 -6.44 14.56
N ALA A 28 37.77 -7.38 13.71
CA ALA A 28 37.18 -7.59 12.38
C ALA A 28 35.85 -8.36 12.44
N CYS A 29 35.71 -9.37 13.33
CA CYS A 29 34.41 -10.02 13.57
C CYS A 29 33.41 -9.08 14.27
N ILE A 30 33.85 -8.17 15.14
CA ILE A 30 32.96 -7.16 15.73
C ILE A 30 32.62 -6.05 14.72
N ALA A 31 33.47 -5.75 13.74
CA ALA A 31 33.16 -4.82 12.66
C ALA A 31 32.21 -5.43 11.61
N PHE A 32 32.32 -6.73 11.32
CA PHE A 32 31.39 -7.44 10.43
C PHE A 32 30.05 -7.75 11.11
N ALA A 33 30.06 -8.07 12.41
CA ALA A 33 28.84 -8.14 13.22
C ALA A 33 28.18 -6.75 13.36
N ARG A 34 28.96 -5.66 13.39
CA ARG A 34 28.42 -4.28 13.37
C ARG A 34 27.94 -3.81 12.00
N SER A 35 28.36 -4.43 10.90
CA SER A 35 27.76 -4.17 9.58
C SER A 35 26.52 -5.02 9.34
N ALA A 36 26.44 -6.23 9.91
CA ALA A 36 25.23 -7.04 9.91
C ALA A 36 24.15 -6.50 10.87
N ASP A 37 24.54 -6.00 12.05
CA ASP A 37 23.63 -5.33 13.01
C ASP A 37 23.19 -3.92 12.56
N ALA A 38 23.68 -3.40 11.42
CA ALA A 38 23.31 -2.09 10.89
C ALA A 38 22.31 -2.14 9.72
N GLN A 39 21.95 -3.33 9.24
CA GLN A 39 20.87 -3.52 8.26
C GLN A 39 19.54 -3.94 8.92
N ALA A 40 19.52 -4.10 10.25
CA ALA A 40 18.29 -4.15 11.01
C ALA A 40 17.77 -2.72 11.23
N THR A 41 16.48 -2.49 10.95
CA THR A 41 15.67 -1.25 11.14
C THR A 41 15.40 -0.35 9.93
N SER A 42 14.99 -0.94 8.81
CA SER A 42 13.90 -0.35 8.02
C SER A 42 13.03 -1.47 7.47
N SER A 43 11.76 -1.55 7.90
CA SER A 43 10.73 -2.37 7.29
C SER A 43 10.57 -1.94 5.84
N THR A 44 11.25 -2.66 4.94
CA THR A 44 11.18 -2.40 3.50
C THR A 44 10.27 -3.47 2.93
N ILE A 45 9.01 -3.11 2.74
CA ILE A 45 8.08 -3.89 1.91
C ILE A 45 8.52 -3.66 0.47
N LEU A 46 8.78 -4.74 -0.25
CA LEU A 46 8.99 -4.70 -1.69
C LEU A 46 7.70 -5.12 -2.40
N ARG A 47 7.43 -4.46 -3.53
CA ARG A 47 6.22 -4.65 -4.32
C ARG A 47 6.54 -4.67 -5.80
N TRP A 48 5.79 -5.48 -6.54
CA TRP A 48 5.77 -5.50 -8.00
C TRP A 48 4.35 -5.46 -8.53
N GLN A 49 4.16 -4.67 -9.58
CA GLN A 49 3.01 -4.79 -10.47
C GLN A 49 3.31 -5.84 -11.53
N ILE A 50 2.38 -6.76 -11.70
CA ILE A 50 2.43 -7.85 -12.66
C ILE A 50 1.46 -7.53 -13.78
N GLU A 51 1.98 -7.61 -15.01
CA GLU A 51 1.20 -7.60 -16.23
C GLU A 51 1.41 -8.94 -16.93
N ALA A 52 0.31 -9.65 -17.14
CA ALA A 52 0.31 -11.02 -17.64
C ALA A 52 -0.83 -11.26 -18.65
N THR A 53 -0.79 -12.40 -19.33
CA THR A 53 -1.82 -12.80 -20.29
C THR A 53 -2.17 -14.26 -20.10
N VAL A 54 -3.47 -14.57 -20.07
CA VAL A 54 -3.93 -15.96 -19.90
C VAL A 54 -3.42 -16.84 -21.05
N ILE A 55 -2.69 -17.89 -20.71
CA ILE A 55 -2.10 -18.85 -21.66
C ILE A 55 -2.73 -20.24 -21.58
N GLN A 56 -3.33 -20.59 -20.44
CA GLN A 56 -3.96 -21.89 -20.22
C GLN A 56 -5.13 -21.75 -19.25
N ILE A 57 -6.17 -22.53 -19.51
CA ILE A 57 -7.39 -22.62 -18.69
C ILE A 57 -7.74 -24.09 -18.64
N ASP A 58 -7.63 -24.68 -17.45
CA ASP A 58 -8.12 -26.02 -17.17
C ASP A 58 -9.34 -25.84 -16.26
N ASP A 59 -10.54 -25.94 -16.82
CA ASP A 59 -11.78 -25.65 -16.08
C ASP A 59 -12.84 -26.71 -16.43
N PRO A 60 -12.68 -27.95 -15.93
CA PRO A 60 -13.61 -29.04 -16.20
C PRO A 60 -14.97 -28.83 -15.53
N ASP A 61 -15.01 -28.07 -14.43
CA ASP A 61 -16.23 -27.77 -13.68
C ASP A 61 -17.01 -26.59 -14.26
N GLY A 62 -16.39 -25.78 -15.11
CA GLY A 62 -17.02 -24.65 -15.79
C GLY A 62 -17.20 -23.43 -14.88
N ASN A 63 -16.29 -23.25 -13.92
CA ASN A 63 -16.22 -22.14 -12.98
C ASN A 63 -15.87 -20.79 -13.65
N PHE A 64 -15.17 -20.85 -14.79
CA PHE A 64 -14.63 -19.67 -15.48
C PHE A 64 -15.17 -19.52 -16.91
N PRO A 65 -16.51 -19.56 -17.13
CA PRO A 65 -17.10 -19.56 -18.46
C PRO A 65 -16.88 -18.23 -19.21
N GLN A 66 -16.49 -17.16 -18.52
CA GLN A 66 -16.13 -15.88 -19.11
C GLN A 66 -14.66 -15.78 -19.54
N VAL A 67 -13.72 -16.51 -18.94
CA VAL A 67 -12.28 -16.35 -19.17
C VAL A 67 -11.85 -16.96 -20.50
N ARG A 68 -10.96 -16.29 -21.22
CA ARG A 68 -10.44 -16.74 -22.52
C ARG A 68 -8.93 -16.62 -22.57
N LEU A 69 -8.31 -17.48 -23.39
CA LEU A 69 -6.89 -17.32 -23.74
C LEU A 69 -6.66 -15.93 -24.36
N GLY A 70 -5.60 -15.26 -23.92
CA GLY A 70 -5.30 -13.89 -24.33
C GLY A 70 -5.99 -12.80 -23.50
N ASP A 71 -6.85 -13.14 -22.54
CA ASP A 71 -7.39 -12.13 -21.62
C ASP A 71 -6.25 -11.51 -20.79
N PRO A 72 -6.24 -10.17 -20.60
CA PRO A 72 -5.24 -9.49 -19.80
C PRO A 72 -5.40 -9.84 -18.32
N VAL A 73 -4.26 -9.97 -17.64
CA VAL A 73 -4.17 -10.24 -16.21
C VAL A 73 -3.31 -9.17 -15.57
N HIS A 74 -3.84 -8.55 -14.53
CA HIS A 74 -3.11 -7.67 -13.63
C HIS A 74 -2.87 -8.41 -12.32
N GLY A 75 -1.72 -8.19 -11.69
CA GLY A 75 -1.45 -8.79 -10.40
C GLY A 75 -0.50 -7.96 -9.57
N THR A 76 -0.39 -8.33 -8.30
CA THR A 76 0.57 -7.73 -7.38
C THR A 76 1.35 -8.83 -6.71
N LEU A 77 2.64 -8.58 -6.46
CA LEU A 77 3.49 -9.40 -5.60
C LEU A 77 4.10 -8.49 -4.54
N THR A 78 3.97 -8.86 -3.27
CA THR A 78 4.44 -8.06 -2.12
C THR A 78 5.15 -8.95 -1.10
N TYR A 79 6.26 -8.47 -0.53
CA TYR A 79 6.90 -9.11 0.63
C TYR A 79 7.74 -8.16 1.49
N ASN A 80 7.82 -8.46 2.78
CA ASN A 80 8.51 -7.62 3.77
C ASN A 80 9.89 -8.18 4.14
N LEU A 81 10.94 -7.46 3.74
CA LEU A 81 12.33 -7.83 4.01
C LEU A 81 12.76 -7.69 5.48
N ALA A 82 11.96 -7.03 6.34
CA ALA A 82 12.30 -6.94 7.76
C ALA A 82 12.04 -8.23 8.53
N ILE A 83 11.31 -9.18 7.94
CA ILE A 83 11.12 -10.49 8.52
C ILE A 83 12.20 -11.41 7.96
N ALA A 84 12.92 -12.06 8.87
CA ALA A 84 13.96 -13.00 8.50
C ALA A 84 13.31 -14.23 7.85
N ALA A 85 13.82 -14.64 6.70
CA ALA A 85 13.49 -15.95 6.15
C ALA A 85 14.07 -17.05 7.05
N ASP A 86 13.29 -18.09 7.30
CA ASP A 86 13.75 -19.30 7.95
C ASP A 86 14.36 -20.22 6.89
N ALA A 87 15.66 -20.49 6.99
CA ALA A 87 16.30 -21.46 6.12
C ALA A 87 15.82 -22.87 6.49
N PHE A 88 15.05 -23.52 5.61
CA PHE A 88 14.56 -24.89 5.85
C PHE A 88 15.70 -25.91 5.74
N THR A 89 16.66 -25.64 4.86
CA THR A 89 17.92 -26.38 4.68
C THR A 89 19.02 -25.39 4.30
N ASP A 90 20.29 -25.83 4.30
CA ASP A 90 21.42 -24.99 3.85
C ASP A 90 21.20 -24.40 2.43
N ASP A 91 20.36 -25.05 1.60
CA ASP A 91 20.11 -24.65 0.22
C ASP A 91 18.72 -24.02 -0.06
N LYS A 92 17.90 -23.77 0.96
CA LYS A 92 16.49 -23.34 0.78
C LYS A 92 16.08 -22.28 1.78
N ALA A 93 15.40 -21.25 1.29
CA ALA A 93 14.82 -20.21 2.11
C ALA A 93 13.31 -20.24 2.05
N TYR A 94 12.70 -20.07 3.22
CA TYR A 94 11.27 -20.09 3.40
C TYR A 94 10.85 -18.86 4.19
N TYR A 95 9.76 -18.23 3.77
CA TYR A 95 9.26 -17.02 4.38
C TYR A 95 7.80 -17.17 4.78
N THR A 96 7.58 -17.32 6.08
CA THR A 96 6.24 -17.28 6.69
C THR A 96 6.12 -16.06 7.57
N HIS A 97 4.95 -15.43 7.53
CA HIS A 97 4.62 -14.34 8.42
C HIS A 97 3.81 -14.86 9.61
N ALA A 98 4.03 -14.30 10.79
CA ALA A 98 3.27 -14.64 11.99
C ALA A 98 1.85 -14.02 11.99
N GLU A 99 1.59 -13.12 11.05
CA GLU A 99 0.40 -12.28 10.93
C GLU A 99 -0.04 -12.35 9.46
N SER A 100 -1.33 -12.20 9.17
CA SER A 100 -1.78 -12.27 7.78
C SER A 100 -1.33 -11.04 7.01
N PHE A 101 -0.71 -11.26 5.85
CA PHE A 101 -0.48 -10.21 4.88
C PHE A 101 -0.70 -10.66 3.44
N ARG A 102 -1.12 -9.75 2.56
CA ARG A 102 -1.33 -10.05 1.13
C ARG A 102 0.01 -10.20 0.40
N VAL A 103 0.35 -11.44 0.04
CA VAL A 103 1.55 -11.78 -0.75
C VAL A 103 1.31 -11.60 -2.24
N ALA A 104 0.19 -12.11 -2.75
CA ALA A 104 -0.11 -12.11 -4.18
C ALA A 104 -1.59 -11.79 -4.44
N ALA A 105 -1.88 -11.13 -5.55
CA ALA A 105 -3.24 -10.93 -6.03
C ALA A 105 -3.27 -11.05 -7.55
N MET A 106 -4.42 -11.48 -8.08
CA MET A 106 -4.64 -11.69 -9.51
C MET A 106 -6.00 -11.11 -9.91
N ILE A 107 -6.03 -10.32 -10.96
CA ILE A 107 -7.23 -9.73 -11.55
C ILE A 107 -7.23 -10.09 -13.03
N ILE A 108 -8.28 -10.78 -13.47
CA ILE A 108 -8.45 -11.17 -14.87
C ILE A 108 -9.50 -10.27 -15.49
N ASP A 109 -9.09 -9.46 -16.46
CA ASP A 109 -9.96 -8.54 -17.15
C ASP A 109 -10.70 -9.23 -18.29
N ASN A 110 -11.99 -8.94 -18.41
CA ASN A 110 -12.81 -9.36 -19.53
C ASN A 110 -12.98 -8.20 -20.52
N PRO A 111 -12.14 -8.07 -21.56
CA PRO A 111 -12.24 -6.99 -22.54
C PRO A 111 -13.54 -7.00 -23.38
N ARG A 112 -14.31 -8.10 -23.33
CA ARG A 112 -15.57 -8.24 -24.07
C ARG A 112 -16.74 -7.59 -23.32
N THR A 113 -16.71 -7.61 -21.99
CA THR A 113 -17.78 -7.05 -21.13
C THR A 113 -17.34 -5.82 -20.34
N GLY A 114 -16.05 -5.65 -20.11
CA GLY A 114 -15.48 -4.62 -19.21
C GLY A 114 -15.57 -4.98 -17.73
N GLU A 115 -15.92 -6.23 -17.40
CA GLU A 115 -15.90 -6.76 -16.03
C GLU A 115 -14.56 -7.41 -15.71
N SER A 116 -14.24 -7.61 -14.44
CA SER A 116 -13.02 -8.29 -14.01
C SER A 116 -13.33 -9.37 -12.96
N LEU A 117 -12.57 -10.45 -12.98
CA LEU A 117 -12.54 -11.44 -11.91
C LEU A 117 -11.37 -11.12 -10.99
N THR A 118 -11.64 -10.96 -9.71
CA THR A 118 -10.66 -10.51 -8.73
C THR A 118 -10.41 -11.61 -7.71
N PHE A 119 -9.17 -12.11 -7.68
CA PHE A 119 -8.66 -13.07 -6.73
C PHE A 119 -7.68 -12.35 -5.81
N VAL A 120 -8.17 -11.97 -4.65
CA VAL A 120 -7.40 -11.24 -3.64
C VAL A 120 -7.28 -12.09 -2.39
N GLY A 121 -6.17 -11.92 -1.67
CA GLY A 121 -5.87 -12.71 -0.48
C GLY A 121 -7.04 -12.80 0.51
N ASP A 122 -7.25 -14.00 1.04
CA ASP A 122 -8.16 -14.21 2.15
C ASP A 122 -7.44 -13.85 3.46
N ALA A 123 -8.05 -12.96 4.22
CA ALA A 123 -7.55 -12.51 5.51
C ALA A 123 -7.48 -13.70 6.49
N GLY A 124 -6.31 -14.05 7.02
CA GLY A 124 -6.16 -15.21 7.94
C GLY A 124 -5.72 -16.52 7.30
N SER A 125 -5.44 -16.52 6.00
CA SER A 125 -5.19 -17.73 5.21
C SER A 125 -3.70 -17.98 4.91
N GLU A 126 -3.38 -19.19 4.44
CA GLU A 126 -2.01 -19.62 4.14
C GLU A 126 -1.43 -18.78 3.00
N HIS A 127 -0.30 -18.14 3.29
CA HIS A 127 0.46 -17.31 2.38
C HIS A 127 1.95 -17.51 2.66
N ASP A 128 2.76 -17.46 1.62
CA ASP A 128 4.13 -17.94 1.72
C ASP A 128 5.01 -17.45 0.58
N ILE A 129 6.31 -17.37 0.83
CA ILE A 129 7.30 -17.22 -0.24
C ILE A 129 8.43 -18.22 -0.06
N HIS A 130 8.64 -19.01 -1.10
CA HIS A 130 9.69 -20.01 -1.16
C HIS A 130 10.72 -19.59 -2.20
N VAL A 131 11.99 -19.65 -1.80
CA VAL A 131 13.11 -19.37 -2.68
C VAL A 131 14.04 -20.56 -2.62
N TYR A 132 14.22 -21.19 -3.79
CA TYR A 132 15.08 -22.35 -3.96
C TYR A 132 16.22 -21.97 -4.89
N ASN A 133 17.43 -22.02 -4.35
CA ASN A 133 18.65 -21.95 -5.12
C ASN A 133 19.05 -23.38 -5.49
N ASP A 134 19.43 -23.60 -6.75
CA ASP A 134 19.85 -24.91 -7.25
C ASP A 134 18.81 -26.02 -6.98
N ASN A 135 17.52 -25.74 -7.19
CA ASN A 135 16.46 -26.73 -7.03
C ASN A 135 16.61 -27.85 -8.07
N GLU A 136 16.65 -29.10 -7.61
CA GLU A 136 16.81 -30.28 -8.46
C GLU A 136 15.46 -30.98 -8.69
N TYR A 137 15.04 -31.09 -9.95
CA TYR A 137 13.86 -31.84 -10.37
C TYR A 137 14.06 -32.48 -11.75
N ASP A 138 13.74 -33.78 -11.87
CA ASP A 138 13.86 -34.57 -13.12
C ASP A 138 15.22 -34.41 -13.85
N ASP A 139 16.32 -34.51 -13.09
CA ASP A 139 17.71 -34.33 -13.56
C ASP A 139 18.05 -32.90 -14.08
N GLU A 140 17.16 -31.93 -13.90
CA GLU A 140 17.41 -30.50 -14.13
C GLU A 140 17.66 -29.76 -12.82
N VAL A 141 18.53 -28.75 -12.87
CA VAL A 141 18.81 -27.86 -11.74
C VAL A 141 18.47 -26.45 -12.18
N PHE A 142 17.70 -25.74 -11.36
CA PHE A 142 17.19 -24.41 -11.66
C PHE A 142 16.94 -23.61 -10.39
N ASP A 143 16.89 -22.30 -10.55
CA ASP A 143 16.44 -21.40 -9.50
C ASP A 143 14.94 -21.23 -9.56
N TYR A 144 14.29 -21.23 -8.40
CA TYR A 144 12.84 -21.18 -8.31
C TYR A 144 12.39 -20.22 -7.23
N PHE A 145 11.50 -19.31 -7.61
CA PHE A 145 10.78 -18.42 -6.73
C PHE A 145 9.30 -18.76 -6.81
N LEU A 146 8.68 -19.01 -5.66
CA LEU A 146 7.25 -19.24 -5.53
C LEU A 146 6.72 -18.28 -4.47
N ALA A 147 5.73 -17.48 -4.83
CA ALA A 147 4.91 -16.75 -3.89
C ALA A 147 3.49 -17.30 -3.96
N LEU A 148 2.88 -17.55 -2.80
CA LEU A 148 1.60 -18.24 -2.67
C LEU A 148 0.67 -17.44 -1.77
N GLN A 149 -0.59 -17.31 -2.19
CA GLN A 149 -1.62 -16.63 -1.43
C GLN A 149 -2.94 -17.38 -1.57
N SER A 150 -3.51 -17.85 -0.46
CA SER A 150 -4.90 -18.30 -0.45
C SER A 150 -5.84 -17.11 -0.67
N VAL A 151 -6.87 -17.26 -1.50
CA VAL A 151 -7.72 -16.15 -1.98
C VAL A 151 -9.20 -16.35 -1.71
N LEU A 152 -9.93 -15.24 -1.60
CA LEU A 152 -11.38 -15.25 -1.61
C LEU A 152 -11.90 -15.47 -3.02
N LEU A 153 -12.94 -16.31 -3.14
CA LEU A 153 -13.55 -16.61 -4.42
C LEU A 153 -14.49 -15.48 -4.89
N PRO A 154 -14.43 -15.09 -6.17
CA PRO A 154 -15.45 -14.23 -6.77
C PRO A 154 -16.85 -14.86 -6.68
N PRO A 155 -17.92 -14.06 -6.66
CA PRO A 155 -19.28 -14.58 -6.66
C PRO A 155 -19.54 -15.54 -7.83
N GLY A 156 -19.99 -16.76 -7.51
CA GLY A 156 -20.35 -17.78 -8.50
C GLY A 156 -19.20 -18.68 -8.94
N VAL A 157 -18.01 -18.55 -8.35
CA VAL A 157 -16.90 -19.49 -8.47
C VAL A 157 -16.89 -20.42 -7.26
N GLU A 158 -16.73 -21.72 -7.50
CA GLU A 158 -16.55 -22.75 -6.45
C GLU A 158 -15.16 -23.37 -6.62
N ALA A 159 -14.39 -23.47 -5.54
CA ALA A 159 -13.07 -24.10 -5.50
C ALA A 159 -12.76 -24.65 -4.10
N ASP A 160 -11.95 -25.70 -4.04
CA ASP A 160 -11.50 -26.35 -2.81
C ASP A 160 -10.00 -26.05 -2.57
N TRP A 161 -9.73 -25.05 -1.72
CA TRP A 161 -8.42 -24.42 -1.50
C TRP A 161 -7.94 -23.57 -2.70
N PRO A 162 -8.64 -22.46 -2.94
CA PRO A 162 -8.26 -21.50 -3.97
C PRO A 162 -7.00 -20.72 -3.58
N VAL A 163 -6.02 -20.74 -4.47
CA VAL A 163 -4.72 -20.11 -4.28
C VAL A 163 -4.33 -19.33 -5.52
N VAL A 164 -3.79 -18.13 -5.33
CA VAL A 164 -2.98 -17.45 -6.35
C VAL A 164 -1.51 -17.76 -6.10
N SER A 165 -0.81 -18.21 -7.14
CA SER A 165 0.65 -18.38 -7.13
C SER A 165 1.32 -17.46 -8.14
N VAL A 166 2.50 -16.96 -7.77
CA VAL A 166 3.45 -16.32 -8.69
C VAL A 166 4.70 -17.18 -8.70
N GLU A 167 5.04 -17.71 -9.86
CA GLU A 167 6.09 -18.69 -10.04
C GLU A 167 7.09 -18.19 -11.07
N LEU A 168 8.37 -18.15 -10.68
CA LEU A 168 9.47 -17.76 -11.54
C LEU A 168 10.52 -18.86 -11.52
N THR A 169 10.87 -19.38 -12.70
CA THR A 169 11.89 -20.41 -12.88
C THR A 169 13.01 -19.86 -13.76
N GLY A 170 14.23 -19.90 -13.21
CA GLY A 170 15.44 -19.32 -13.79
C GLY A 170 16.59 -20.34 -13.91
N PRO A 171 17.65 -20.03 -14.67
CA PRO A 171 18.88 -20.82 -14.61
C PRO A 171 19.52 -20.77 -13.21
N VAL A 172 20.39 -21.73 -12.91
CA VAL A 172 21.07 -21.96 -11.60
C VAL A 172 21.89 -20.81 -10.99
N ASP A 173 21.97 -19.64 -11.64
CA ASP A 173 22.85 -18.54 -11.20
C ASP A 173 22.06 -17.24 -10.92
N VAL A 174 20.72 -17.30 -10.93
CA VAL A 174 19.84 -16.14 -10.70
C VAL A 174 19.78 -15.81 -9.21
N ILE A 175 19.59 -16.82 -8.36
CA ILE A 175 19.56 -16.72 -6.91
C ILE A 175 20.95 -17.09 -6.38
N GLN A 176 21.70 -16.08 -5.93
CA GLN A 176 23.05 -16.30 -5.38
C GLN A 176 23.06 -16.50 -3.86
N ASP A 177 22.02 -16.01 -3.19
CA ASP A 177 21.87 -16.04 -1.74
C ASP A 177 20.50 -16.61 -1.39
N TYR A 178 20.40 -17.37 -0.29
CA TYR A 178 19.14 -17.91 0.23
C TYR A 178 18.31 -16.85 0.98
N SER A 179 18.27 -15.62 0.45
CA SER A 179 17.45 -14.53 0.97
C SER A 179 16.39 -14.16 -0.06
N LEU A 180 15.30 -13.54 0.40
CA LEU A 180 14.35 -12.94 -0.50
C LEU A 180 15.07 -11.94 -1.43
N PRO A 181 14.82 -12.00 -2.75
CA PRO A 181 15.47 -11.11 -3.69
C PRO A 181 15.11 -9.65 -3.40
N LEU A 182 16.00 -8.72 -3.73
CA LEU A 182 15.69 -7.28 -3.65
C LEU A 182 15.06 -6.75 -4.93
N GLU A 183 15.24 -7.49 -6.03
CA GLU A 183 14.81 -7.15 -7.36
C GLU A 183 14.46 -8.45 -8.09
N LEU A 184 13.38 -8.41 -8.85
CA LEU A 184 12.96 -9.49 -9.73
C LEU A 184 13.00 -8.94 -11.16
N ALA A 185 14.10 -9.18 -11.87
CA ALA A 185 14.25 -8.77 -13.26
C ALA A 185 13.76 -9.89 -14.17
N LEU A 186 12.66 -9.65 -14.91
CA LEU A 186 12.01 -10.68 -15.73
C LEU A 186 12.93 -11.34 -16.76
N ASP A 187 13.96 -10.63 -17.25
CA ASP A 187 14.96 -11.17 -18.18
C ASP A 187 15.75 -12.37 -17.61
N ASP A 188 15.83 -12.49 -16.28
CA ASP A 188 16.48 -13.60 -15.59
C ASP A 188 15.55 -14.82 -15.41
N TRP A 189 14.24 -14.63 -15.63
CA TRP A 189 13.18 -15.62 -15.37
C TRP A 189 12.47 -16.00 -16.67
N PRO A 190 13.04 -16.91 -17.49
CA PRO A 190 12.47 -17.32 -18.77
C PRO A 190 11.11 -18.01 -18.66
N GLN A 191 10.76 -18.53 -17.48
CA GLN A 191 9.41 -19.00 -17.19
C GLN A 191 8.90 -18.19 -16.00
N ALA A 192 7.90 -17.36 -16.25
CA ALA A 192 7.31 -16.49 -15.24
C ALA A 192 5.79 -16.53 -15.40
N THR A 193 5.10 -17.07 -14.40
CA THR A 193 3.65 -17.25 -14.43
C THR A 193 2.99 -16.69 -13.19
N ILE A 194 1.80 -16.14 -13.37
CA ILE A 194 0.83 -15.94 -12.29
C ILE A 194 -0.35 -16.85 -12.58
N SER A 195 -0.80 -17.57 -11.56
CA SER A 195 -1.87 -18.55 -11.70
C SER A 195 -2.87 -18.47 -10.57
N PHE A 196 -4.11 -18.80 -10.90
CA PHE A 196 -5.09 -19.27 -9.93
C PHE A 196 -5.08 -20.80 -9.98
N ASN A 197 -4.98 -21.44 -8.83
CA ASN A 197 -5.03 -22.89 -8.68
C ASN A 197 -6.08 -23.28 -7.67
N ASP A 198 -6.86 -24.30 -8.00
CA ASP A 198 -7.77 -24.99 -7.10
C ASP A 198 -7.08 -26.25 -6.58
N LEU A 199 -6.34 -26.14 -5.47
CA LEU A 199 -5.36 -27.17 -5.09
C LEU A 199 -5.96 -28.55 -4.74
N LEU A 200 -7.24 -28.60 -4.34
CA LEU A 200 -7.95 -29.85 -4.10
C LEU A 200 -9.09 -30.11 -5.10
N GLY A 201 -9.40 -29.15 -5.95
CA GLY A 201 -10.29 -29.33 -7.09
C GLY A 201 -9.52 -29.54 -8.39
N ASP A 202 -10.18 -29.19 -9.50
CA ASP A 202 -9.70 -29.49 -10.86
C ASP A 202 -9.64 -28.23 -11.76
N SER A 203 -9.82 -27.03 -11.20
CA SER A 203 -9.97 -25.78 -11.97
C SER A 203 -8.79 -24.81 -11.79
N ASP A 204 -7.98 -24.63 -12.83
CA ASP A 204 -6.78 -23.79 -12.82
C ASP A 204 -6.76 -22.78 -13.99
N ILE A 205 -6.14 -21.62 -13.76
CA ILE A 205 -5.87 -20.62 -14.79
C ILE A 205 -4.41 -20.22 -14.69
N TYR A 206 -3.69 -20.30 -15.82
CA TYR A 206 -2.30 -19.85 -15.91
C TYR A 206 -2.18 -18.66 -16.85
N ALA A 207 -1.44 -17.65 -16.40
CA ALA A 207 -1.10 -16.47 -17.18
C ALA A 207 0.42 -16.26 -17.21
N GLU A 208 0.96 -15.98 -18.40
CA GLU A 208 2.37 -15.69 -18.59
C GLU A 208 2.64 -14.21 -18.28
N ILE A 209 3.61 -13.96 -17.40
CA ILE A 209 4.03 -12.62 -17.00
C ILE A 209 4.95 -12.05 -18.10
N TYR A 210 4.57 -10.90 -18.65
CA TYR A 210 5.38 -10.19 -19.64
C TYR A 210 5.90 -8.85 -19.14
N SER A 211 5.43 -8.38 -17.99
CA SER A 211 6.02 -7.23 -17.29
C SER A 211 5.91 -7.40 -15.79
N LEU A 212 7.04 -7.19 -15.12
CA LEU A 212 7.19 -7.22 -13.67
C LEU A 212 7.85 -5.90 -13.26
N THR A 213 7.05 -4.93 -12.82
CA THR A 213 7.52 -3.57 -12.57
C THR A 213 7.63 -3.33 -11.07
N PRO A 214 8.82 -3.05 -10.52
CA PRO A 214 8.96 -2.74 -9.10
C PRO A 214 8.21 -1.45 -8.77
N VAL A 215 7.41 -1.48 -7.71
CA VAL A 215 6.76 -0.32 -7.14
C VAL A 215 7.55 0.11 -5.92
N VAL A 216 8.12 1.32 -5.98
CA VAL A 216 8.72 1.93 -4.79
C VAL A 216 7.61 2.61 -4.02
N VAL A 217 7.00 1.86 -3.09
CA VAL A 217 6.00 2.41 -2.18
C VAL A 217 6.69 2.90 -0.92
N PRO A 218 6.73 4.21 -0.64
CA PRO A 218 7.11 4.68 0.68
C PRO A 218 6.05 4.18 1.67
N MET A 219 6.44 3.51 2.75
CA MET A 219 5.49 3.09 3.80
C MET A 219 4.73 4.32 4.32
N VAL A 220 3.45 4.43 3.96
CA VAL A 220 2.57 5.52 4.44
C VAL A 220 1.71 4.96 5.57
N SER A 221 1.61 5.67 6.68
CA SER A 221 0.70 5.24 7.75
C SER A 221 -0.74 5.33 7.27
N GLY A 222 -1.50 4.24 7.40
CA GLY A 222 -2.88 4.16 6.93
C GLY A 222 -3.04 3.71 5.49
N ASP A 223 -1.94 3.41 4.79
CA ASP A 223 -1.90 2.70 3.50
C ASP A 223 -1.87 1.20 3.81
N PHE A 224 -3.06 0.62 3.90
CA PHE A 224 -3.31 -0.75 4.36
C PHE A 224 -3.35 -1.75 3.21
N ASP A 225 -3.67 -1.32 2.00
CA ASP A 225 -3.44 -2.17 0.82
C ASP A 225 -2.01 -2.05 0.27
N PHE A 226 -1.21 -1.17 0.89
CA PHE A 226 0.20 -0.86 0.62
C PHE A 226 0.46 -0.34 -0.80
N ASP A 227 -0.53 0.25 -1.47
CA ASP A 227 -0.45 0.77 -2.85
C ASP A 227 0.25 2.11 -3.01
N GLY A 228 0.56 2.75 -1.89
CA GLY A 228 1.33 3.97 -1.82
C GLY A 228 0.50 5.23 -1.74
N ASP A 229 -0.81 5.11 -1.65
CA ASP A 229 -1.67 6.17 -1.18
C ASP A 229 -2.54 5.78 0.01
N VAL A 230 -3.39 6.73 0.43
CA VAL A 230 -4.30 6.52 1.57
C VAL A 230 -5.66 6.99 1.11
N ASP A 231 -6.50 6.06 0.73
CA ASP A 231 -7.73 6.28 -0.01
C ASP A 231 -8.89 5.36 0.46
N GLY A 232 -9.87 5.08 -0.42
CA GLY A 232 -11.03 4.25 -0.08
C GLY A 232 -10.76 2.74 -0.08
N ASP A 233 -9.73 2.28 -0.80
CA ASP A 233 -9.43 0.87 -0.96
C ASP A 233 -8.70 0.34 0.29
N ASP A 234 -7.87 1.16 0.94
CA ASP A 234 -7.35 0.91 2.29
C ASP A 234 -8.45 0.67 3.33
N LEU A 235 -9.55 1.41 3.21
CA LEU A 235 -10.65 1.28 4.15
C LEU A 235 -11.31 -0.09 4.00
N LEU A 236 -11.31 -0.69 2.81
CA LEU A 236 -11.79 -2.05 2.60
C LEU A 236 -10.86 -3.04 3.29
N VAL A 237 -9.54 -2.85 3.20
CA VAL A 237 -8.57 -3.69 3.94
C VAL A 237 -8.79 -3.58 5.45
N TRP A 238 -8.99 -2.38 5.98
CA TRP A 238 -9.33 -2.20 7.40
C TRP A 238 -10.68 -2.85 7.77
N GLN A 239 -11.69 -2.76 6.91
CA GLN A 239 -13.00 -3.39 7.16
C GLN A 239 -12.90 -4.91 7.20
N ASP A 240 -12.10 -5.50 6.31
CA ASP A 240 -11.84 -6.94 6.29
C ASP A 240 -11.09 -7.39 7.55
N GLY A 241 -10.20 -6.54 8.08
CA GLY A 241 -9.41 -6.81 9.27
C GLY A 241 -10.06 -6.51 10.62
N PHE A 242 -11.09 -5.66 10.64
CA PHE A 242 -11.61 -5.11 11.90
C PHE A 242 -12.07 -6.21 12.88
N GLY A 243 -11.40 -6.26 14.04
CA GLY A 243 -11.70 -7.20 15.11
C GLY A 243 -11.06 -8.59 14.95
N PHE A 244 -10.10 -8.75 14.03
CA PHE A 244 -9.24 -9.92 13.91
C PHE A 244 -7.82 -9.59 14.38
N ASP A 245 -7.34 -10.32 15.40
CA ASP A 245 -5.97 -10.15 15.94
C ASP A 245 -4.90 -10.79 15.01
N ASP A 246 -5.34 -11.60 14.04
CA ASP A 246 -4.45 -12.34 13.13
C ASP A 246 -4.36 -11.70 11.74
N PHE A 247 -5.12 -10.64 11.45
CA PHE A 247 -5.10 -9.92 10.17
C PHE A 247 -4.61 -8.49 10.36
N LEU A 248 -3.30 -8.31 10.25
CA LEU A 248 -2.61 -7.08 10.66
C LEU A 248 -2.15 -6.22 9.48
N ASP A 249 -2.65 -6.51 8.26
CA ASP A 249 -2.48 -5.63 7.09
C ASP A 249 -2.93 -4.19 7.39
N ALA A 250 -4.00 -4.07 8.17
CA ALA A 250 -4.54 -2.79 8.61
C ALA A 250 -4.13 -2.39 10.04
N ASP A 251 -3.11 -3.02 10.64
CA ASP A 251 -2.55 -2.64 11.95
C ASP A 251 -1.57 -1.46 11.75
N GLY A 252 -2.15 -0.27 11.69
CA GLY A 252 -1.44 0.97 11.44
C GLY A 252 -0.61 1.43 12.62
N ASP A 253 -0.96 1.04 13.85
CA ASP A 253 -0.27 1.44 15.07
C ASP A 253 0.72 0.39 15.62
N LYS A 254 0.68 -0.81 15.04
CA LYS A 254 1.54 -1.98 15.27
C LYS A 254 1.38 -2.57 16.66
N ASP A 255 0.16 -2.59 17.18
CA ASP A 255 -0.17 -3.15 18.49
C ASP A 255 -0.74 -4.58 18.46
N LEU A 256 -0.75 -5.18 17.27
CA LEU A 256 -1.20 -6.54 16.99
C LEU A 256 -2.72 -6.72 17.09
N ASP A 257 -3.48 -5.65 16.87
CA ASP A 257 -4.89 -5.74 16.54
C ASP A 257 -5.27 -4.79 15.38
N VAL A 258 -6.47 -4.99 14.81
CA VAL A 258 -7.05 -4.04 13.85
C VAL A 258 -8.34 -3.50 14.43
N ASP A 259 -8.28 -2.26 14.89
CA ASP A 259 -9.35 -1.65 15.66
C ASP A 259 -9.62 -0.18 15.28
N GLY A 260 -10.27 0.57 16.18
CA GLY A 260 -10.58 1.97 15.95
C GLY A 260 -9.34 2.89 15.96
N ALA A 261 -8.23 2.49 16.57
CA ALA A 261 -6.96 3.20 16.55
C ALA A 261 -6.37 3.22 15.14
N ASP A 262 -6.40 2.10 14.43
CA ASP A 262 -5.94 1.98 13.04
C ASP A 262 -6.82 2.76 12.09
N TYR A 263 -8.14 2.67 12.28
CA TYR A 263 -9.08 3.48 11.52
C TYR A 263 -8.78 4.97 11.66
N LEU A 264 -8.41 5.42 12.88
CA LEU A 264 -8.03 6.82 13.11
C LEU A 264 -6.69 7.17 12.45
N ILE A 265 -5.78 6.22 12.28
CA ILE A 265 -4.55 6.40 11.50
C ILE A 265 -4.90 6.58 10.02
N TRP A 266 -5.67 5.68 9.43
CA TRP A 266 -6.19 5.83 8.07
C TRP A 266 -6.90 7.18 7.89
N GLN A 267 -7.86 7.50 8.76
CA GLN A 267 -8.64 8.73 8.65
C GLN A 267 -7.78 10.01 8.74
N ARG A 268 -6.70 9.99 9.52
CA ARG A 268 -5.77 11.13 9.63
C ARG A 268 -4.88 11.29 8.41
N ASN A 269 -4.57 10.18 7.73
CA ASN A 269 -3.70 10.15 6.56
C ASN A 269 -4.47 10.16 5.24
N LEU A 270 -5.80 10.00 5.27
CA LEU A 270 -6.68 10.19 4.13
C LEU A 270 -6.42 11.57 3.50
N ARG A 271 -5.85 11.58 2.29
CA ARG A 271 -5.40 12.78 1.53
C ARG A 271 -4.06 13.42 1.96
N ALA A 272 -3.25 12.78 2.82
CA ALA A 272 -1.89 13.25 3.12
C ALA A 272 -0.93 13.05 1.92
N THR A 273 -1.23 12.10 1.03
CA THR A 273 -0.46 11.80 -0.21
C THR A 273 -0.87 12.66 -1.41
N GLY A 274 -1.96 13.41 -1.31
CA GLY A 274 -2.38 14.40 -2.31
C GLY A 274 -2.31 15.81 -1.74
N ALA A 275 -1.18 16.50 -1.93
CA ALA A 275 -1.16 17.95 -1.76
C ALA A 275 -2.37 18.52 -2.53
N PRO A 276 -3.30 19.26 -1.89
CA PRO A 276 -4.46 19.75 -2.62
C PRO A 276 -3.93 20.66 -3.72
N ALA A 277 -4.09 20.24 -4.98
CA ALA A 277 -3.97 21.14 -6.09
C ALA A 277 -4.90 22.31 -5.75
N SER A 278 -4.32 23.50 -5.55
CA SER A 278 -5.09 24.71 -5.37
C SER A 278 -5.84 24.95 -6.67
N VAL A 279 -7.02 24.36 -6.81
CA VAL A 279 -7.91 24.64 -7.92
C VAL A 279 -8.29 26.09 -7.71
N SER A 280 -7.73 26.98 -8.53
CA SER A 280 -8.17 28.36 -8.61
C SER A 280 -9.64 28.31 -9.01
N VAL A 281 -10.54 28.39 -8.05
CA VAL A 281 -11.97 28.49 -8.29
C VAL A 281 -12.15 29.75 -9.12
N PRO A 282 -12.56 29.66 -10.39
CA PRO A 282 -12.91 30.84 -11.14
C PRO A 282 -14.06 31.50 -10.37
N GLU A 283 -13.99 32.80 -10.11
CA GLU A 283 -15.08 33.57 -9.50
C GLU A 283 -15.93 34.25 -10.60
N PRO A 284 -16.78 33.57 -11.39
CA PRO A 284 -17.67 34.26 -12.32
C PRO A 284 -18.94 34.81 -11.64
N GLU A 285 -19.28 34.40 -10.42
CA GLU A 285 -20.59 34.69 -9.82
C GLU A 285 -20.59 35.86 -8.81
N ALA A 286 -19.46 36.15 -8.15
CA ALA A 286 -19.37 37.23 -7.18
C ALA A 286 -19.56 38.63 -7.82
N ALA A 287 -19.03 38.82 -9.03
CA ALA A 287 -19.20 40.06 -9.79
C ALA A 287 -20.66 40.29 -10.21
N ILE A 288 -21.39 39.22 -10.55
CA ILE A 288 -22.80 39.29 -10.98
C ILE A 288 -23.68 39.65 -9.78
N LEU A 289 -23.46 39.03 -8.62
CA LEU A 289 -24.20 39.36 -7.41
C LEU A 289 -23.95 40.81 -6.97
N PHE A 290 -22.71 41.28 -7.04
CA PHE A 290 -22.37 42.67 -6.72
C PHE A 290 -23.04 43.67 -7.68
N ALA A 291 -23.04 43.37 -8.99
CA ALA A 291 -23.73 44.18 -9.99
C ALA A 291 -25.25 44.21 -9.77
N CYS A 292 -25.86 43.07 -9.42
CA CYS A 292 -27.29 42.98 -9.07
C CYS A 292 -27.64 43.82 -7.85
N VAL A 293 -26.80 43.80 -6.80
CA VAL A 293 -27.00 44.63 -5.60
C VAL A 293 -26.92 46.13 -5.93
N ILE A 294 -25.95 46.55 -6.74
CA ILE A 294 -25.83 47.94 -7.21
C ILE A 294 -27.07 48.34 -8.01
N LEU A 295 -27.54 47.47 -8.91
CA LEU A 295 -28.68 47.76 -9.77
C LEU A 295 -29.98 47.90 -8.97
N VAL A 296 -30.22 47.00 -8.01
CA VAL A 296 -31.36 47.07 -7.09
C VAL A 296 -31.32 48.36 -6.26
N TRP A 297 -30.14 48.72 -5.75
CA TRP A 297 -29.96 49.95 -4.97
C TRP A 297 -30.21 51.21 -5.81
N TRP A 298 -29.70 51.24 -7.04
CA TRP A 298 -29.90 52.34 -7.98
C TRP A 298 -31.37 52.52 -8.38
N VAL A 299 -32.07 51.42 -8.67
CA VAL A 299 -33.52 51.44 -8.99
C VAL A 299 -34.32 51.94 -7.79
N ALA A 300 -34.04 51.46 -6.58
CA ALA A 300 -34.72 51.89 -5.37
C ALA A 300 -34.53 53.40 -5.10
N TRP A 301 -33.31 53.93 -5.31
CA TRP A 301 -33.01 55.36 -5.19
C TRP A 301 -33.83 56.22 -6.16
N HIS A 302 -33.91 55.82 -7.43
CA HIS A 302 -34.64 56.59 -8.45
C HIS A 302 -36.16 56.50 -8.34
N LEU A 303 -36.70 55.40 -7.81
CA LEU A 303 -38.14 55.25 -7.57
C LEU A 303 -38.62 56.03 -6.34
N THR A 304 -37.77 56.17 -5.31
CA THR A 304 -38.11 56.88 -4.07
C THR A 304 -37.86 58.40 -4.16
N GLY A 305 -36.91 58.84 -5.00
CA GLY A 305 -36.58 60.26 -5.19
C GLY A 305 -37.68 61.12 -5.84
N LYS A 306 -38.70 60.51 -6.49
CA LYS A 306 -39.78 61.25 -7.17
C LYS A 306 -40.93 61.71 -6.26
N ARG A 307 -40.94 61.39 -4.96
CA ARG A 307 -42.05 61.76 -4.05
C ARG A 307 -41.86 63.04 -3.21
N ARG A 308 -40.79 63.82 -3.39
CA ARG A 308 -40.50 65.02 -2.57
C ARG A 308 -40.61 66.38 -3.28
N ALA A 309 -41.33 66.49 -4.39
CA ALA A 309 -41.54 67.78 -5.06
C ALA A 309 -43.01 68.01 -5.42
N SER A 310 -43.85 68.34 -4.42
CA SER A 310 -45.16 69.01 -4.53
C SER A 310 -45.76 69.06 -3.11
N ALA A 311 -46.05 70.17 -2.44
CA ALA A 311 -46.10 71.58 -2.79
C ALA A 311 -45.94 72.39 -1.50
N ASP A 312 -45.11 73.44 -1.55
CA ASP A 312 -45.10 74.55 -0.60
C ASP A 312 -45.89 75.69 -1.28
N ASP A 313 -47.17 75.85 -0.92
CA ASP A 313 -47.98 76.99 -1.33
C ASP A 313 -48.27 77.86 -0.10
N SER A 314 -47.58 79.00 -0.11
CA SER A 314 -47.55 80.07 0.87
C SER A 314 -48.88 80.81 1.03
N ARG A 315 -49.34 81.00 2.29
CA ARG A 315 -50.16 82.17 2.68
C ARG A 315 -49.78 82.69 4.08
N PRO A 316 -49.69 84.02 4.29
CA PRO A 316 -49.16 84.61 5.52
C PRO A 316 -50.24 84.83 6.59
N VAL A 317 -49.94 84.51 7.84
CA VAL A 317 -50.77 84.88 9.01
C VAL A 317 -50.35 86.25 9.53
N ARG A 318 -51.33 87.16 9.58
CA ARG A 318 -51.23 88.57 9.93
C ARG A 318 -51.04 88.76 11.44
N VAL A 319 -50.01 89.48 11.84
CA VAL A 319 -49.76 89.95 13.21
C VAL A 319 -50.76 91.04 13.58
N ILE A 320 -51.47 90.90 14.70
CA ILE A 320 -52.15 92.00 15.39
C ILE A 320 -51.70 91.98 16.85
N GLN A 321 -50.96 93.03 17.25
CA GLN A 321 -50.71 93.36 18.66
C GLN A 321 -51.81 94.27 19.19
N GLY A 322 -52.20 94.08 20.47
CA GLY A 322 -53.05 95.02 21.22
C GLY A 322 -53.58 94.47 22.54
N PHE A 323 -52.89 94.78 23.64
CA PHE A 323 -53.29 94.69 25.07
C PHE A 323 -54.59 95.50 25.39
N PRO A 324 -55.22 95.48 26.60
CA PRO A 324 -54.70 95.08 27.92
C PRO A 324 -55.67 94.29 28.87
N THR A 325 -55.14 94.03 30.06
CA THR A 325 -55.71 93.38 31.25
C THR A 325 -56.79 94.19 31.99
N LYS A 326 -57.74 93.48 32.60
CA LYS A 326 -58.52 93.83 33.82
C LYS A 326 -59.07 92.50 34.38
N SER A 327 -58.54 91.93 35.46
CA SER A 327 -58.65 92.30 36.88
C SER A 327 -60.00 91.92 37.51
N LEU A 328 -59.88 91.34 38.71
CA LEU A 328 -60.88 90.94 39.71
C LEU A 328 -61.58 89.61 39.42
N ALA A 329 -61.76 88.66 40.36
CA ALA A 329 -61.39 88.43 41.76
C ALA A 329 -62.22 87.17 42.20
N PRO A 330 -61.96 86.58 43.37
CA PRO A 330 -62.18 85.15 43.62
C PRO A 330 -63.43 84.85 44.47
N GLY A 331 -63.81 83.58 44.46
CA GLY A 331 -64.71 82.93 45.42
C GLY A 331 -64.64 81.43 45.22
#